data_AF-A0A3C1PMH0-F1
#
_entry.id   AF-A0A3C1PMH0-F1
#
_cell.length_a   1.000
_cell.length_b   1.000
_cell.length_c   1.000
_cell.angle_alpha   90.00
_cell.angle_beta   90.00
_cell.angle_gamma   90.00
#
_symmetry.space_group_name_H-M   'P 1'
#
loop_
_entity.id
_entity.type
_entity.pdbx_description
1 polymer ?
#
loop_
_entity_poly.entity_id
_entity_poly.type
_entity_poly.pdbx_seq_one_letter_code
_entity_poly.pdbx_strand_id
1 'polypeptide(L)'
;MGLFSGLSAVQGSSQVILLVLTVVGLALVGGISILVFTKTFGVVFLGNPRTKLKQEVAEPAWNRQLPMYAILALMLSVAFVPQFFMNFALGIVNECLPQPVAANSLAISGIIETGVTISKVSAGFIGLVLVFFGIRKFLVRNREIATYHTWSCGYVAPIPKAQYSGRSFVRQFANLLNFMVKEQQKGFVEKTIAYLYPKTFIFTSKYFDIIERYAVRPIISAQRYLLNLFQFVQNGQIQLYMLYGLFFILLILVATGLNYIY
;
A
#
# COMPACT_ATOMS: atom_id res chain seq x y z
N MET A 1 7.29 23.09 -6.46
CA MET A 1 8.41 23.96 -6.92
C MET A 1 9.49 24.18 -5.86
N GLY A 2 9.22 24.02 -4.55
CA GLY A 2 10.22 24.26 -3.48
C GLY A 2 11.54 23.46 -3.60
N LEU A 3 11.47 22.17 -3.98
CA LEU A 3 12.67 21.34 -4.19
C LEU A 3 13.50 21.82 -5.40
N PHE A 4 12.82 22.23 -6.48
CA PHE A 4 13.49 22.73 -7.70
C PHE A 4 14.08 24.12 -7.51
N SER A 5 13.46 25.00 -6.71
CA SER A 5 14.09 26.27 -6.29
C SER A 5 15.27 26.04 -5.34
N GLY A 6 15.22 24.98 -4.52
CA GLY A 6 16.35 24.55 -3.70
C GLY A 6 17.57 24.13 -4.53
N LEU A 7 17.35 23.46 -5.66
CA LEU A 7 18.41 23.08 -6.61
C LEU A 7 19.20 24.27 -7.16
N SER A 8 18.54 25.41 -7.42
CA SER A 8 19.21 26.63 -7.88
C SER A 8 19.92 27.43 -6.78
N ALA A 9 19.53 27.23 -5.51
CA ALA A 9 20.07 28.00 -4.38
C ALA A 9 21.28 27.33 -3.70
N VAL A 10 21.51 26.06 -3.99
CA VAL A 10 22.52 25.23 -3.32
C VAL A 10 23.84 25.26 -4.09
N GLN A 11 24.93 25.59 -3.40
CA GLN A 11 26.28 25.64 -3.98
C GLN A 11 27.09 24.35 -3.76
N GLY A 12 26.67 23.47 -2.84
CA GLY A 12 27.40 22.25 -2.48
C GLY A 12 27.01 21.02 -3.33
N SER A 13 28.00 20.31 -3.89
CA SER A 13 27.78 19.11 -4.71
C SER A 13 27.04 17.98 -3.97
N SER A 14 27.32 17.78 -2.67
CA SER A 14 26.63 16.77 -1.85
C SER A 14 25.15 17.07 -1.66
N GLN A 15 24.79 18.34 -1.47
CA GLN A 15 23.40 18.77 -1.28
C GLN A 15 22.58 18.65 -2.58
N VAL A 16 23.21 18.92 -3.74
CA VAL A 16 22.58 18.69 -5.06
C VAL A 16 22.26 17.21 -5.25
N ILE A 17 23.18 16.30 -4.91
CA ILE A 17 22.96 14.85 -5.02
C ILE A 17 21.75 14.41 -4.18
N LEU A 18 21.64 14.88 -2.94
CA LEU A 18 20.51 14.57 -2.07
C LEU A 18 19.18 15.11 -2.61
N LEU A 19 19.16 16.34 -3.14
CA LEU A 19 17.97 16.92 -3.77
C LEU A 19 17.54 16.12 -5.02
N VAL A 20 18.48 15.71 -5.86
CA VAL A 20 18.16 14.86 -7.02
C VAL A 20 17.61 13.52 -6.58
N LEU A 21 18.23 12.86 -5.59
CA LEU A 21 17.76 11.57 -5.05
C LEU A 21 16.34 11.68 -4.47
N THR A 22 16.03 12.76 -3.77
CA THR A 22 14.68 12.98 -3.22
C THR A 22 13.64 13.23 -4.30
N VAL A 23 13.96 14.01 -5.35
CA VAL A 23 13.07 14.21 -6.51
C VAL A 23 12.81 12.89 -7.24
N VAL A 24 13.86 12.09 -7.48
CA VAL A 24 13.74 10.75 -8.08
C VAL A 24 12.89 9.84 -7.19
N GLY A 25 13.13 9.84 -5.88
CA GLY A 25 12.34 9.06 -4.93
C GLY A 25 10.85 9.44 -4.95
N LEU A 26 10.54 10.73 -4.93
CA LEU A 26 9.16 11.24 -5.01
C LEU A 26 8.50 10.85 -6.34
N ALA A 27 9.21 10.97 -7.46
CA ALA A 27 8.70 10.58 -8.77
C ALA A 27 8.42 9.07 -8.85
N LEU A 28 9.32 8.23 -8.31
CA LEU A 28 9.13 6.79 -8.26
C LEU A 28 7.93 6.39 -7.39
N VAL A 29 7.81 6.95 -6.18
CA VAL A 29 6.68 6.66 -5.29
C VAL A 29 5.36 7.11 -5.92
N GLY A 30 5.32 8.31 -6.52
CA GLY A 30 4.14 8.80 -7.23
C GLY A 30 3.74 7.91 -8.41
N GLY A 31 4.71 7.52 -9.26
CA GLY A 31 4.47 6.66 -10.41
C GLY A 31 3.98 5.27 -10.01
N ILE A 32 4.61 4.63 -9.02
CA ILE A 32 4.19 3.32 -8.50
C ILE A 32 2.79 3.42 -7.88
N SER A 33 2.50 4.51 -7.16
CA SER A 33 1.18 4.74 -6.57
C SER A 33 0.08 4.77 -7.63
N ILE A 34 0.26 5.54 -8.72
CA ILE A 34 -0.69 5.59 -9.84
C ILE A 34 -0.89 4.21 -10.47
N LEU A 35 0.18 3.44 -10.67
CA LEU A 35 0.10 2.08 -11.19
C LEU A 35 -0.71 1.16 -10.27
N VAL A 36 -0.50 1.24 -8.95
CA VAL A 36 -1.22 0.43 -7.96
C VAL A 36 -2.70 0.80 -7.97
N PHE A 37 -3.07 2.07 -7.92
CA PHE A 37 -4.46 2.51 -7.92
C PHE A 37 -5.18 2.16 -9.23
N THR A 38 -4.52 2.33 -10.38
CA THR A 38 -5.10 1.96 -11.67
C THR A 38 -5.32 0.45 -11.77
N LYS A 39 -4.35 -0.34 -11.29
CA LYS A 39 -4.46 -1.80 -11.23
C LYS A 39 -5.60 -2.24 -10.31
N THR A 40 -5.67 -1.73 -9.09
CA THR A 40 -6.68 -2.16 -8.12
C THR A 40 -8.07 -1.77 -8.60
N PHE A 41 -8.24 -0.53 -9.05
CA PHE A 41 -9.53 -0.06 -9.55
C PHE A 41 -9.97 -0.83 -10.81
N GLY A 42 -9.07 -0.99 -11.78
CA GLY A 42 -9.36 -1.70 -13.03
C GLY A 42 -9.66 -3.18 -12.85
N VAL A 43 -8.95 -3.88 -11.96
CA VAL A 43 -9.14 -5.33 -11.76
C VAL A 43 -10.34 -5.64 -10.86
N VAL A 44 -10.63 -4.78 -9.88
CA VAL A 44 -11.70 -5.03 -8.89
C VAL A 44 -13.06 -4.51 -9.38
N PHE A 45 -13.13 -3.30 -9.93
CA PHE A 45 -14.41 -2.64 -10.24
C PHE A 45 -14.81 -2.71 -11.72
N LEU A 46 -13.86 -2.82 -12.65
CA LEU A 46 -14.16 -2.89 -14.10
C LEU A 46 -14.21 -4.32 -14.66
N GLY A 47 -13.90 -5.33 -13.85
CA GLY A 47 -13.91 -6.74 -14.24
C GLY A 47 -15.28 -7.41 -14.11
N ASN A 48 -15.39 -8.66 -14.60
CA ASN A 48 -16.56 -9.51 -14.36
C ASN A 48 -16.29 -10.44 -13.16
N PRO A 49 -17.33 -10.84 -12.41
CA PRO A 49 -17.18 -11.80 -11.33
C PRO A 49 -16.65 -13.14 -11.86
N ARG A 50 -15.52 -13.60 -11.31
CA ARG A 50 -14.84 -14.84 -11.75
C ARG A 50 -15.40 -16.11 -11.11
N THR A 51 -16.15 -15.94 -10.02
CA THR A 51 -16.78 -17.01 -9.25
C THR A 51 -18.22 -16.61 -8.95
N LYS A 52 -19.12 -17.57 -9.00
CA LYS A 52 -20.49 -17.37 -8.48
C LYS A 52 -20.41 -17.10 -6.99
N LEU A 53 -20.86 -15.92 -6.57
CA LEU A 53 -20.96 -15.56 -5.16
C LEU A 53 -22.15 -16.31 -4.56
N LYS A 54 -21.98 -16.87 -3.35
CA LYS A 54 -23.01 -17.69 -2.70
C LYS A 54 -24.17 -16.87 -2.14
N GLN A 55 -23.97 -15.57 -1.93
CA GLN A 55 -24.95 -14.65 -1.38
C GLN A 55 -25.19 -13.51 -2.37
N GLU A 56 -26.42 -13.00 -2.40
CA GLU A 56 -26.75 -11.78 -3.13
C GLU A 56 -25.95 -10.62 -2.55
N VAL A 57 -25.23 -9.92 -3.42
CA VAL A 57 -24.41 -8.78 -3.04
C VAL A 57 -25.34 -7.57 -2.94
N ALA A 58 -25.67 -7.18 -1.71
CA ALA A 58 -26.39 -5.94 -1.43
C ALA A 58 -25.40 -4.78 -1.17
N GLU A 59 -25.80 -3.57 -1.54
CA GLU A 59 -25.06 -2.37 -1.18
C GLU A 59 -25.03 -2.18 0.34
N PRO A 60 -23.91 -1.68 0.90
CA PRO A 60 -23.82 -1.45 2.33
C PRO A 60 -24.83 -0.39 2.76
N ALA A 61 -25.51 -0.64 3.88
CA ALA A 61 -26.46 0.30 4.47
C ALA A 61 -25.85 1.70 4.70
N TRP A 62 -26.67 2.74 4.59
CA TRP A 62 -26.27 4.15 4.71
C TRP A 62 -25.40 4.45 5.94
N ASN A 63 -25.73 3.87 7.10
CA ASN A 63 -24.98 4.05 8.34
C ASN A 63 -23.50 3.59 8.23
N ARG A 64 -23.21 2.62 7.37
CA ARG A 64 -21.83 2.17 7.10
C ARG A 64 -21.11 3.03 6.06
N GLN A 65 -21.84 3.75 5.20
CA GLN A 65 -21.27 4.63 4.19
C GLN A 65 -20.92 6.02 4.76
N LEU A 66 -21.64 6.49 5.78
CA LEU A 66 -21.40 7.77 6.44
C LEU A 66 -19.93 8.00 6.86
N PRO A 67 -19.25 7.08 7.59
CA PRO A 67 -17.84 7.27 7.94
C PRO A 67 -16.93 7.31 6.70
N MET A 68 -17.26 6.58 5.63
CA MET A 68 -16.50 6.61 4.38
C MET A 68 -16.60 7.98 3.69
N TYR A 69 -17.80 8.57 3.65
CA TYR A 69 -18.00 9.91 3.12
C TYR A 69 -17.38 10.99 4.00
N ALA A 70 -17.36 10.82 5.32
CA ALA A 70 -16.68 11.74 6.23
C ALA A 70 -15.17 11.78 5.98
N ILE A 71 -14.53 10.61 5.82
CA ILE A 71 -13.10 10.52 5.46
C ILE A 71 -12.85 11.18 4.10
N LEU A 72 -13.68 10.89 3.10
CA LEU A 72 -13.56 11.49 1.78
C LEU A 72 -13.70 13.02 1.81
N ALA A 73 -14.66 13.55 2.57
CA ALA A 73 -14.84 14.98 2.76
C ALA A 73 -13.61 15.64 3.41
N LEU A 74 -13.00 15.00 4.40
CA LEU A 74 -11.78 15.48 5.05
C LEU A 74 -10.58 15.46 4.09
N MET A 75 -10.44 14.42 3.26
CA MET A 75 -9.38 14.36 2.26
C MET A 75 -9.54 15.46 1.20
N LEU A 76 -10.77 15.71 0.74
CA LEU A 76 -11.05 16.77 -0.22
C LEU A 76 -10.87 18.17 0.39
N SER A 77 -11.22 18.37 1.67
CA SER A 77 -11.05 19.67 2.33
C SER A 77 -9.57 20.05 2.42
N VAL A 78 -8.70 19.09 2.76
CA VAL A 78 -7.24 19.29 2.75
C VAL A 78 -6.73 19.60 1.34
N ALA A 79 -7.25 18.93 0.32
CA ALA A 79 -6.83 19.13 -1.06
C ALA A 79 -7.25 20.48 -1.65
N PHE A 80 -8.46 20.97 -1.34
CA PHE A 80 -8.99 22.21 -1.90
C PHE A 80 -8.73 23.45 -1.06
N VAL A 81 -8.53 23.31 0.25
CA VAL A 81 -8.28 24.41 1.18
C VAL A 81 -6.95 24.20 1.92
N PRO A 82 -5.81 24.05 1.20
CA PRO A 82 -4.53 23.75 1.84
C PRO A 82 -4.06 24.88 2.76
N GLN A 83 -4.44 26.13 2.47
CA GLN A 83 -4.06 27.31 3.23
C GLN A 83 -4.53 27.23 4.70
N PHE A 84 -5.75 26.74 4.94
CA PHE A 84 -6.28 26.59 6.30
C PHE A 84 -5.44 25.62 7.12
N PHE A 85 -5.18 24.42 6.57
CA PHE A 85 -4.40 23.39 7.26
C PHE A 85 -2.93 23.77 7.45
N MET A 86 -2.33 24.43 6.46
CA MET A 86 -0.95 24.92 6.56
C MET A 86 -0.81 26.00 7.63
N ASN A 87 -1.72 26.97 7.67
CA ASN A 87 -1.72 28.01 8.72
C ASN A 87 -1.95 27.43 10.10
N PHE A 88 -2.87 26.47 10.23
CA PHE A 88 -3.13 25.77 11.48
C PHE A 88 -1.89 25.03 11.99
N ALA A 89 -1.22 24.27 11.11
CA ALA A 89 0.01 23.57 11.45
C ALA A 89 1.13 24.55 11.84
N LEU A 90 1.30 25.65 11.11
CA LEU A 90 2.29 26.68 11.44
C LEU A 90 2.00 27.35 12.79
N GLY A 91 0.73 27.58 13.14
CA GLY A 91 0.33 28.07 14.45
C GLY A 91 0.82 27.17 15.57
N ILE A 92 0.56 25.86 15.47
CA ILE A 92 1.01 24.87 16.47
C ILE A 92 2.55 24.83 16.57
N VAL A 93 3.24 24.84 15.43
CA VAL A 93 4.70 24.78 15.39
C VAL A 93 5.34 26.01 16.03
N ASN A 94 4.79 27.21 15.81
CA ASN A 94 5.31 28.44 16.40
C ASN A 94 5.08 28.52 17.91
N GLU A 95 4.00 27.93 18.43
CA GLU A 95 3.75 27.84 19.88
C GLU A 95 4.65 26.79 20.56
N CYS A 96 5.00 25.72 19.84
CA CYS A 96 5.77 24.61 20.39
C CYS A 96 7.30 24.80 20.31
N LEU A 97 7.78 25.70 19.46
CA LEU A 97 9.21 25.95 19.26
C LEU A 97 9.64 27.30 19.87
N PRO A 98 10.74 27.34 20.65
CA PRO A 98 11.22 28.57 21.30
C PRO A 98 11.79 29.61 20.32
N GLN A 99 11.98 29.25 19.05
CA GLN A 99 12.42 30.15 17.98
C GLN A 99 11.26 30.27 16.98
N PRO A 100 10.70 31.47 16.76
CA PRO A 100 9.64 31.63 15.78
C PRO A 100 10.20 31.34 14.39
N VAL A 101 9.54 30.43 13.66
CA VAL A 101 9.86 30.13 12.24
C VAL A 101 9.59 31.36 11.33
N ALA A 102 9.11 32.46 11.92
CA ALA A 102 8.87 33.76 11.30
C ALA A 102 10.07 34.37 10.58
N ALA A 103 11.31 33.92 10.83
CA ALA A 103 12.51 34.40 10.12
C ALA A 103 12.50 34.14 8.61
N ASN A 104 11.61 33.28 8.10
CA ASN A 104 11.51 32.93 6.68
C ASN A 104 10.07 33.10 6.12
N SER A 105 9.39 34.18 6.50
CA SER A 105 8.00 34.48 6.08
C SER A 105 7.79 34.44 4.56
N LEU A 106 8.75 34.94 3.78
CA LEU A 106 8.71 34.92 2.31
C LEU A 106 8.75 33.48 1.76
N ALA A 107 9.60 32.61 2.29
CA ALA A 107 9.68 31.22 1.86
C ALA A 107 8.40 30.44 2.19
N ILE A 108 7.81 30.68 3.37
CA ILE A 108 6.55 30.07 3.79
C ILE A 108 5.38 30.55 2.92
N SER A 109 5.32 31.85 2.63
CA SER A 109 4.28 32.43 1.77
C SER A 109 4.30 31.82 0.37
N GLY A 110 5.49 31.65 -0.23
CA GLY A 110 5.64 31.00 -1.53
C GLY A 110 5.20 29.52 -1.53
N ILE A 111 5.43 28.79 -0.43
CA ILE A 111 4.94 27.40 -0.30
C ILE A 111 3.41 27.37 -0.26
N ILE A 112 2.78 28.27 0.50
CA ILE A 112 1.31 28.36 0.59
C ILE A 112 0.71 28.74 -0.76
N GLU A 113 1.28 29.73 -1.45
CA GLU A 113 0.81 30.15 -2.77
C GLU A 113 0.93 29.05 -3.83
N THR A 114 2.04 28.29 -3.82
CA THR A 114 2.18 27.14 -4.71
C THR A 114 1.15 26.07 -4.40
N GLY A 115 0.87 25.80 -3.12
CA GLY A 115 -0.19 24.89 -2.69
C GLY A 115 -1.57 25.33 -3.20
N VAL A 116 -1.93 26.59 -2.99
CA VAL A 116 -3.20 27.17 -3.48
C VAL A 116 -3.30 27.10 -5.00
N THR A 117 -2.22 27.37 -5.72
CA THR A 117 -2.19 27.28 -7.18
C THR A 117 -2.44 25.85 -7.66
N ILE A 118 -1.79 24.85 -7.05
CA ILE A 118 -2.01 23.44 -7.36
C ILE A 118 -3.46 23.04 -7.08
N SER A 119 -4.04 23.48 -5.96
CA SER A 119 -5.45 23.23 -5.63
C SER A 119 -6.40 23.85 -6.65
N LYS A 120 -6.15 25.08 -7.11
CA LYS A 120 -6.95 25.76 -8.14
C LYS A 120 -6.89 25.01 -9.48
N VAL A 121 -5.69 24.63 -9.92
CA VAL A 121 -5.50 23.86 -11.16
C VAL A 121 -6.20 22.50 -11.07
N SER A 122 -6.06 21.80 -9.94
CA SER A 122 -6.72 20.51 -9.70
C SER A 122 -8.24 20.64 -9.67
N ALA A 123 -8.77 21.67 -9.01
CA ALA A 123 -10.20 21.98 -9.01
C ALA A 123 -10.73 22.29 -10.40
N GLY A 124 -9.97 23.08 -11.19
CA GLY A 124 -10.29 23.36 -12.59
C GLY A 124 -10.33 22.10 -13.45
N PHE A 125 -9.36 21.20 -13.28
CA PHE A 125 -9.32 19.93 -13.99
C PHE A 125 -10.49 19.01 -13.61
N ILE A 126 -10.81 18.90 -12.32
CA ILE A 126 -11.97 18.14 -11.84
C ILE A 126 -13.27 18.74 -12.40
N GLY A 127 -13.41 20.06 -12.36
CA GLY A 127 -14.54 20.78 -12.93
C GLY A 127 -14.71 20.49 -14.43
N LEU A 128 -13.61 20.51 -15.18
CA LEU A 128 -13.60 20.15 -16.60
C LEU A 128 -14.08 18.71 -16.81
N VAL A 129 -13.58 17.75 -16.04
CA VAL A 129 -14.00 16.34 -16.14
C VAL A 129 -15.50 16.20 -15.84
N LEU A 130 -16.00 16.89 -14.81
CA LEU A 130 -17.43 16.89 -14.46
C LEU A 130 -18.29 17.51 -15.55
N VAL A 131 -17.82 18.59 -16.20
CA VAL A 131 -18.51 19.20 -17.34
C VAL A 131 -18.58 18.23 -18.52
N PHE A 132 -17.46 17.60 -18.90
CA PHE A 132 -17.46 16.58 -19.96
C PHE A 132 -18.39 15.41 -19.63
N PHE A 133 -18.37 14.94 -18.39
CA PHE A 133 -19.25 13.88 -17.94
C PHE A 133 -20.73 14.30 -17.96
N GLY A 134 -21.03 15.53 -17.54
CA GLY A 134 -22.36 16.12 -17.58
C GLY A 134 -22.90 16.25 -19.00
N ILE A 135 -22.09 16.78 -19.93
CA ILE A 135 -22.42 16.87 -21.36
C ILE A 135 -22.69 15.48 -21.92
N ARG A 136 -21.81 14.50 -21.67
CA ARG A 136 -22.02 13.12 -22.12
C ARG A 136 -23.32 12.53 -21.57
N LYS A 137 -23.58 12.70 -20.28
CA LYS A 137 -24.80 12.19 -19.63
C LYS A 137 -26.05 12.84 -20.22
N PHE A 138 -26.00 14.13 -20.52
CA PHE A 138 -27.08 14.85 -21.17
C PHE A 138 -27.34 14.32 -22.59
N LEU A 139 -26.29 14.15 -23.41
CA LEU A 139 -26.39 13.68 -24.79
C LEU A 139 -26.87 12.22 -24.90
N VAL A 140 -26.52 11.37 -23.94
CA VAL A 140 -26.84 9.92 -23.96
C VAL A 140 -28.14 9.61 -23.20
N ARG A 141 -28.77 10.60 -22.52
CA ARG A 141 -29.94 10.38 -21.63
C ARG A 141 -31.11 9.66 -22.30
N ASN A 142 -31.32 9.88 -23.60
CA ASN A 142 -32.44 9.32 -24.34
C ASN A 142 -32.05 8.10 -25.20
N ARG A 143 -30.85 7.53 -25.01
CA ARG A 143 -30.43 6.33 -25.73
C ARG A 143 -30.62 5.10 -24.86
N GLU A 144 -31.19 4.04 -25.43
CA GLU A 144 -31.23 2.74 -24.79
C GLU A 144 -29.81 2.16 -24.67
N ILE A 145 -29.39 1.86 -23.45
CA ILE A 145 -28.07 1.27 -23.17
C ILE A 145 -28.26 -0.25 -23.13
N ALA A 146 -27.93 -0.94 -24.22
CA ALA A 146 -27.86 -2.39 -24.23
C ALA A 146 -26.49 -2.86 -23.73
N THR A 147 -26.47 -3.66 -22.66
CA THR A 147 -25.26 -4.34 -22.22
C THR A 147 -25.06 -5.61 -23.04
N TYR A 148 -24.07 -5.61 -23.94
CA TYR A 148 -23.73 -6.78 -24.75
C TYR A 148 -22.31 -7.26 -24.44
N HIS A 149 -21.99 -8.50 -24.85
CA HIS A 149 -20.65 -9.02 -24.72
C HIS A 149 -19.65 -8.17 -25.50
N THR A 150 -18.63 -7.67 -24.81
CA THR A 150 -17.52 -6.94 -25.41
C THR A 150 -16.63 -7.92 -26.16
N TRP A 151 -16.33 -7.66 -27.44
CA TRP A 151 -15.30 -8.32 -28.26
C TRP A 151 -14.87 -9.71 -27.76
N SER A 152 -15.70 -10.73 -27.98
CA SER A 152 -15.45 -12.08 -27.50
C SER A 152 -14.34 -12.83 -28.23
N CYS A 153 -13.52 -12.18 -29.07
CA CYS A 153 -12.45 -12.82 -29.87
C CYS A 153 -12.88 -14.14 -30.55
N GLY A 154 -14.13 -14.25 -31.00
CA GLY A 154 -14.69 -15.46 -31.61
C GLY A 154 -15.28 -16.50 -30.64
N TYR A 155 -15.27 -16.26 -29.33
CA TYR A 155 -15.90 -17.12 -28.34
C TYR A 155 -17.41 -16.87 -28.23
N VAL A 156 -18.18 -17.96 -28.16
CA VAL A 156 -19.65 -17.94 -28.09
C VAL A 156 -20.16 -17.47 -26.71
N ALA A 157 -19.36 -17.68 -25.66
CA ALA A 157 -19.68 -17.27 -24.29
C ALA A 157 -18.49 -16.54 -23.64
N PRO A 158 -18.75 -15.56 -22.75
CA PRO A 158 -17.69 -14.89 -22.02
C PRO A 158 -16.95 -15.89 -21.13
N ILE A 159 -15.62 -15.76 -21.06
CA ILE A 159 -14.76 -16.58 -20.20
C ILE A 159 -14.21 -15.66 -19.10
N PRO A 160 -14.88 -15.49 -17.94
CA PRO A 160 -14.44 -14.59 -16.87
C PRO A 160 -13.02 -14.88 -16.38
N LYS A 161 -12.58 -16.14 -16.46
CA LYS A 161 -11.22 -16.57 -16.08
C LYS A 161 -10.13 -16.09 -17.04
N ALA A 162 -10.48 -15.73 -18.27
CA ALA A 162 -9.54 -15.21 -19.28
C ALA A 162 -9.23 -13.71 -19.07
N GLN A 163 -9.97 -13.01 -18.19
CA GLN A 163 -9.72 -11.61 -17.90
C GLN A 163 -8.34 -11.38 -17.28
N TYR A 164 -7.71 -10.27 -17.66
CA TYR A 164 -6.44 -9.84 -17.07
C TYR A 164 -6.51 -9.82 -15.55
N SER A 165 -5.55 -10.48 -14.90
CA SER A 165 -5.39 -10.43 -13.46
C SER A 165 -4.53 -9.24 -13.05
N GLY A 166 -4.57 -8.88 -11.76
CA GLY A 166 -3.64 -7.88 -11.23
C GLY A 166 -2.17 -8.22 -11.46
N ARG A 167 -1.79 -9.50 -11.57
CA ARG A 167 -0.42 -9.89 -11.94
C ARG A 167 -0.13 -9.61 -13.40
N SER A 168 -1.05 -10.00 -14.29
CA SER A 168 -0.94 -9.75 -15.72
C SER A 168 -0.86 -8.26 -16.05
N PHE A 169 -1.59 -7.42 -15.31
CA PHE A 169 -1.60 -5.96 -15.47
C PHE A 169 -0.22 -5.33 -15.21
N VAL A 170 0.49 -5.77 -14.16
CA VAL A 170 1.81 -5.22 -13.79
C VAL A 170 2.98 -6.06 -14.29
N ARG A 171 2.74 -7.09 -15.11
CA ARG A 171 3.78 -8.06 -15.49
C ARG A 171 5.01 -7.39 -16.09
N GLN A 172 4.80 -6.37 -16.94
CA GLN A 172 5.91 -5.76 -17.67
C GLN A 172 6.76 -4.90 -16.73
N PHE A 173 6.09 -4.18 -15.83
CA PHE A 173 6.75 -3.43 -14.78
C PHE A 173 7.49 -4.35 -13.79
N ALA A 174 6.88 -5.48 -13.41
CA ALA A 174 7.51 -6.47 -12.54
C ALA A 174 8.74 -7.11 -13.19
N ASN A 175 8.69 -7.37 -14.51
CA ASN A 175 9.84 -7.90 -15.25
C ASN A 175 11.02 -6.92 -15.30
N LEU A 176 10.75 -5.61 -15.46
CA LEU A 176 11.78 -4.58 -15.37
C LEU A 176 12.44 -4.56 -13.98
N LEU A 177 11.64 -4.81 -12.93
CA LEU A 177 12.09 -4.87 -11.55
C LEU A 177 12.43 -6.29 -11.08
N ASN A 178 12.71 -7.24 -11.97
CA ASN A 178 12.96 -8.64 -11.60
C ASN A 178 14.18 -8.81 -10.66
N PHE A 179 15.09 -7.83 -10.62
CA PHE A 179 16.17 -7.82 -9.63
C PHE A 179 15.66 -7.68 -8.18
N MET A 180 14.51 -7.02 -7.99
CA MET A 180 13.90 -6.75 -6.68
C MET A 180 12.60 -7.54 -6.45
N VAL A 181 11.84 -7.84 -7.50
CA VAL A 181 10.56 -8.56 -7.44
C VAL A 181 10.68 -9.85 -8.24
N LYS A 182 11.20 -10.89 -7.58
CA LYS A 182 11.38 -12.19 -8.22
C LYS A 182 10.05 -12.94 -8.31
N GLU A 183 9.70 -13.34 -9.52
CA GLU A 183 8.54 -14.19 -9.77
C GLU A 183 8.92 -15.67 -9.64
N GLN A 184 8.20 -16.41 -8.81
CA GLN A 184 8.24 -17.87 -8.82
C GLN A 184 7.02 -18.41 -9.56
N GLN A 185 7.28 -19.00 -10.72
CA GLN A 185 6.27 -19.68 -11.51
C GLN A 185 6.31 -21.18 -11.21
N LYS A 186 5.17 -21.78 -10.92
CA LYS A 186 4.98 -23.22 -10.75
C LYS A 186 3.84 -23.66 -11.67
N GLY A 187 4.18 -24.41 -12.71
CA GLY A 187 3.21 -25.13 -13.53
C GLY A 187 3.00 -26.52 -12.97
N PHE A 188 1.76 -26.88 -12.68
CA PHE A 188 1.35 -28.26 -12.40
C PHE A 188 0.64 -28.79 -13.64
N VAL A 189 1.27 -29.75 -14.30
CA VAL A 189 0.61 -30.59 -15.30
C VAL A 189 0.15 -31.83 -14.55
N GLU A 190 -1.15 -32.13 -14.56
CA GLU A 190 -1.61 -33.44 -14.13
C GLU A 190 -0.94 -34.47 -15.07
N LYS A 191 -0.05 -35.29 -14.51
CA LYS A 191 0.86 -36.14 -15.27
C LYS A 191 0.12 -37.35 -15.84
N THR A 192 -0.84 -37.12 -16.73
CA THR A 192 -1.44 -38.17 -17.55
C THR A 192 -0.67 -38.25 -18.85
N ILE A 193 0.33 -39.14 -18.88
CA ILE A 193 1.28 -39.34 -19.99
C ILE A 193 0.60 -39.81 -21.30
N ALA A 194 -0.71 -40.08 -21.28
CA ALA A 194 -1.44 -40.68 -22.39
C ALA A 194 -2.01 -39.69 -23.44
N TYR A 195 -2.00 -38.37 -23.22
CA TYR A 195 -2.65 -37.42 -24.13
C TYR A 195 -1.71 -36.29 -24.56
N LEU A 196 -1.70 -35.98 -25.86
CA LEU A 196 -0.97 -34.84 -26.45
C LEU A 196 -1.43 -33.48 -25.88
N TYR A 197 -2.65 -33.45 -25.32
CA TYR A 197 -3.25 -32.30 -24.64
C TYR A 197 -3.66 -32.70 -23.21
N PRO A 198 -3.08 -32.09 -22.16
CA PRO A 198 -3.47 -32.39 -20.79
C PRO A 198 -4.92 -31.96 -20.55
N LYS A 199 -5.71 -32.82 -19.88
CA LYS A 199 -7.10 -32.50 -19.50
C LYS A 199 -7.17 -31.32 -18.53
N THR A 200 -6.19 -31.20 -17.63
CA THR A 200 -6.08 -30.09 -16.69
C THR A 200 -4.66 -29.53 -16.66
N PHE A 201 -4.56 -28.20 -16.69
CA PHE A 201 -3.30 -27.48 -16.53
C PHE A 201 -3.50 -26.39 -15.49
N ILE A 202 -2.76 -26.47 -14.39
CA ILE A 202 -2.85 -25.49 -13.30
C ILE A 202 -1.56 -24.70 -13.26
N PHE A 203 -1.64 -23.43 -13.63
CA PHE A 203 -0.52 -22.50 -13.52
C PHE A 203 -0.65 -21.61 -12.28
N THR A 204 0.37 -21.62 -11.44
CA THR A 204 0.45 -20.74 -10.27
C THR A 204 1.69 -19.87 -10.35
N SER A 205 1.51 -18.56 -10.34
CA SER A 205 2.58 -17.59 -10.17
C SER A 205 2.47 -16.94 -8.79
N LYS A 206 3.61 -16.83 -8.08
CA LYS A 206 3.72 -16.12 -6.81
C LYS A 206 4.95 -15.21 -6.85
N TYR A 207 4.75 -13.94 -6.53
CA TYR A 207 5.84 -13.04 -6.17
C TYR A 207 6.15 -13.23 -4.69
N PHE A 208 7.43 -13.25 -4.34
CA PHE A 208 7.85 -13.26 -2.95
C PHE A 208 8.56 -11.96 -2.62
N ASP A 209 8.35 -11.49 -1.40
CA ASP A 209 9.08 -10.36 -0.85
C ASP A 209 10.50 -10.80 -0.47
N ILE A 210 11.50 -10.08 -0.98
CA ILE A 210 12.92 -10.32 -0.68
C ILE A 210 13.18 -10.10 0.81
N ILE A 211 12.61 -9.04 1.40
CA ILE A 211 12.81 -8.72 2.82
C ILE A 211 12.19 -9.81 3.68
N GLU A 212 10.97 -10.24 3.33
CA GLU A 212 10.32 -11.35 4.03
C GLU A 212 11.16 -12.62 3.96
N ARG A 213 11.69 -12.96 2.78
CA ARG A 213 12.43 -14.21 2.55
C ARG A 213 13.79 -14.22 3.23
N TYR A 214 14.55 -13.13 3.15
CA TYR A 214 15.96 -13.10 3.55
C TYR A 214 16.22 -12.43 4.90
N ALA A 215 15.32 -11.61 5.41
CA ALA A 215 15.46 -10.99 6.73
C ALA A 215 14.41 -11.54 7.71
N VAL A 216 13.13 -11.43 7.38
CA VAL A 216 12.06 -11.74 8.34
C VAL A 216 11.99 -13.24 8.67
N ARG A 217 11.89 -14.10 7.65
CA ARG A 217 11.82 -15.55 7.84
C ARG A 217 13.00 -16.13 8.64
N PRO A 218 14.27 -15.80 8.35
CA PRO A 218 15.38 -16.32 9.14
C PRO A 218 15.35 -15.83 10.59
N ILE A 219 15.03 -14.56 10.84
CA ILE A 219 14.89 -14.04 12.21
C ILE A 219 13.82 -14.80 12.98
N ILE A 220 12.63 -14.99 12.38
CA ILE A 220 11.55 -15.73 13.06
C ILE A 220 11.95 -17.20 13.25
N SER A 221 12.65 -17.83 12.30
CA SER A 221 13.15 -19.20 12.52
C SER A 221 14.20 -19.28 13.62
N ALA A 222 15.09 -18.30 13.74
CA ALA A 222 16.08 -18.25 14.81
C ALA A 222 15.41 -18.07 16.18
N GLN A 223 14.42 -17.18 16.28
CA GLN A 223 13.62 -17.02 17.49
C GLN A 223 12.87 -18.30 17.86
N ARG A 224 12.22 -18.96 16.89
CA ARG A 224 11.55 -20.25 17.13
C ARG A 224 12.53 -21.33 17.59
N TYR A 225 13.72 -21.37 16.99
CA TYR A 225 14.75 -22.32 17.40
C TYR A 225 15.18 -22.10 18.85
N LEU A 226 15.43 -20.84 19.24
CA LEU A 226 15.75 -20.48 20.63
C LEU A 226 14.61 -20.82 21.59
N LEU A 227 13.36 -20.51 21.24
CA LEU A 227 12.20 -20.83 22.08
C LEU A 227 11.99 -22.34 22.21
N ASN A 228 12.20 -23.11 21.15
CA ASN A 228 12.13 -24.56 21.18
C ASN A 228 13.21 -25.17 22.09
N LEU A 229 14.38 -24.54 22.21
CA LEU A 229 15.40 -24.98 23.15
C LEU A 229 14.89 -24.89 24.60
N PHE A 230 14.07 -23.90 24.95
CA PHE A 230 13.47 -23.73 26.28
C PHE A 230 12.16 -24.53 26.46
N GLN A 231 11.75 -25.33 25.47
CA GLN A 231 10.53 -26.13 25.56
C GLN A 231 10.60 -27.17 26.68
N PHE A 232 11.80 -27.57 27.15
CA PHE A 232 11.98 -28.45 28.31
C PHE A 232 11.38 -27.88 29.60
N VAL A 233 11.23 -26.55 29.73
CA VAL A 233 10.60 -25.94 30.90
C VAL A 233 9.09 -26.25 30.89
N GLN A 234 8.48 -26.47 29.74
CA GLN A 234 7.05 -26.76 29.59
C GLN A 234 6.71 -28.26 29.62
N ASN A 235 7.41 -29.06 30.44
CA ASN A 235 7.25 -30.53 30.48
C ASN A 235 5.94 -31.02 31.14
N GLY A 236 5.05 -30.14 31.62
CA GLY A 236 3.73 -30.51 32.16
C GLY A 236 3.75 -31.23 33.51
N GLN A 237 4.93 -31.48 34.10
CA GLN A 237 5.09 -32.14 35.39
C GLN A 237 5.13 -31.11 36.53
N ILE A 238 4.10 -31.12 37.37
CA ILE A 238 3.94 -30.18 38.50
C ILE A 238 5.13 -30.23 39.47
N GLN A 239 5.72 -31.41 39.67
CA GLN A 239 6.86 -31.59 40.58
C GLN A 239 8.12 -30.83 40.13
N LEU A 240 8.40 -30.79 38.82
CA LEU A 240 9.53 -30.04 38.28
C LEU A 240 9.31 -28.53 38.40
N TYR A 241 8.07 -28.05 38.26
CA TYR A 241 7.74 -26.63 38.45
C TYR A 241 8.00 -26.17 39.89
N MET A 242 7.62 -26.98 40.88
CA MET A 242 7.89 -26.68 42.29
C MET A 242 9.40 -26.66 42.58
N LEU A 243 10.17 -27.58 41.99
CA LEU A 243 11.62 -27.62 42.14
C LEU A 243 12.32 -26.41 41.51
N TYR A 244 11.93 -26.01 40.29
CA TYR A 244 12.46 -24.81 39.64
C TYR A 244 12.15 -23.55 40.46
N GLY A 245 10.95 -23.45 41.02
CA GLY A 245 10.57 -22.35 41.92
C GLY A 245 11.43 -22.30 43.18
N LEU A 246 11.63 -23.43 43.86
CA LEU A 246 12.50 -23.51 45.06
C LEU A 246 13.95 -23.13 44.73
N PHE A 247 14.49 -23.66 43.63
CA PHE A 247 15.84 -23.34 43.18
C PHE A 247 16.02 -21.85 42.88
N PHE A 248 15.02 -21.23 42.24
CA PHE A 248 15.02 -19.79 41.96
C PHE A 248 15.01 -18.95 43.24
N ILE A 249 14.22 -19.32 44.25
CA ILE A 249 14.18 -18.63 45.55
C ILE A 249 15.54 -18.75 46.26
N LEU A 250 16.14 -19.94 46.28
CA LEU A 250 17.47 -20.16 46.87
C LEU A 250 18.54 -19.34 46.16
N LEU A 251 18.51 -19.28 44.83
CA LEU A 251 19.45 -18.50 44.02
C LEU A 251 19.35 -17.01 44.35
N ILE A 252 18.13 -16.46 44.46
CA ILE A 252 17.92 -15.06 44.89
C ILE A 252 18.47 -14.82 46.30
N LEU A 253 18.21 -15.74 47.24
CA LEU A 253 18.65 -15.60 48.62
C LEU A 253 20.18 -15.60 48.71
N VAL A 254 20.85 -16.50 47.99
CA VAL A 254 22.32 -16.55 47.90
C VAL A 254 22.88 -15.30 47.21
N ALA A 255 22.28 -14.85 46.10
CA ALA A 255 22.71 -13.65 45.40
C ALA A 255 22.55 -12.38 46.26
N THR A 256 21.50 -12.30 47.08
CA THR A 256 21.27 -11.24 48.06
C THR A 256 22.28 -11.32 49.20
N GLY A 257 22.53 -12.52 49.73
CA GLY A 257 23.51 -12.74 50.80
C GLY A 257 24.96 -12.47 50.38
N LEU A 258 25.28 -12.64 49.09
CA LEU A 258 26.56 -12.29 48.49
C LEU A 258 26.63 -10.82 48.00
N ASN A 259 25.60 -10.01 48.29
CA ASN A 259 25.50 -8.59 47.93
C ASN A 259 25.64 -8.30 46.42
N TYR A 260 25.30 -9.28 45.57
CA TYR A 260 25.34 -9.17 44.11
C TYR A 260 24.08 -8.49 43.53
N ILE A 261 23.04 -8.39 44.35
CA ILE A 261 21.77 -7.74 44.04
C ILE A 261 21.52 -6.73 45.17
N TYR A 262 21.65 -5.45 44.86
CA TYR A 262 21.12 -4.35 45.68
C TYR A 262 19.68 -4.06 45.27
#